data_AF-X1QIC5-F1
#
_entry.id   AF-X1QIC5-F1
#
_cell.length_a   1.000
_cell.length_b   1.000
_cell.length_c   1.000
_cell.angle_alpha   90.00
_cell.angle_beta   90.00
_cell.angle_gamma   90.00
#
_symmetry.space_group_name_H-M   'P 1'
#
loop_
_entity.id
_entity.type
_entity.pdbx_description
1 polymer ?
#
loop_
_entity_poly.entity_id
_entity_poly.type
_entity_poly.pdbx_seq_one_letter_code
_entity_poly.pdbx_strand_id
1 'polypeptide(L)' 'MDEHTSKLLGMDEYTRELSRILRELLAAGSKRDRDKMLELAQDIEKLAARDGNSDQNSG' A
#
# COMPACT_ATOMS: atom_id res chain seq x y z
N MET A 1 -6.51 16.65 -17.03
CA MET A 1 -5.49 15.70 -16.53
C MET A 1 -5.67 14.44 -17.35
N ASP A 2 -4.65 14.09 -18.15
CA ASP A 2 -4.64 12.86 -18.94
C ASP A 2 -4.58 11.63 -18.03
N GLU A 3 -5.23 10.54 -18.45
CA GLU A 3 -5.32 9.27 -17.70
C GLU A 3 -3.93 8.72 -17.32
N HIS A 4 -2.96 8.88 -18.21
CA HIS A 4 -1.57 8.48 -18.00
C HIS A 4 -0.91 9.23 -16.83
N THR A 5 -1.19 10.53 -16.69
CA THR A 5 -0.66 11.36 -15.59
C THR A 5 -1.29 10.98 -14.26
N SER A 6 -2.58 10.65 -14.25
CA SER A 6 -3.28 10.17 -13.05
C SER A 6 -2.78 8.79 -12.58
N LYS A 7 -2.52 7.85 -13.51
CA LYS A 7 -1.94 6.54 -13.19
C LYS A 7 -0.53 6.67 -12.61
N LEU A 8 0.32 7.49 -13.21
CA LEU A 8 1.68 7.75 -12.71
C LEU A 8 1.68 8.36 -11.30
N LEU A 9 0.77 9.31 -11.04
CA LEU A 9 0.66 9.93 -9.72
C LEU A 9 0.16 8.94 -8.66
N GLY A 10 -0.83 8.10 -9.00
CA GLY A 10 -1.33 7.04 -8.12
C GLY A 10 -0.28 5.98 -7.79
N MET A 11 0.59 5.65 -8.76
CA MET A 11 1.68 4.69 -8.57
C MET A 11 2.78 5.23 -7.63
N ASP A 12 3.04 6.55 -7.67
CA ASP A 12 3.97 7.21 -6.75
C ASP A 12 3.41 7.23 -5.31
N GLU A 13 2.11 7.51 -5.16
CA GLU A 13 1.42 7.48 -3.86
C GLU A 13 1.40 6.07 -3.24
N TYR A 14 1.01 5.05 -4.02
CA TYR A 14 1.04 3.65 -3.61
C TYR A 14 2.45 3.21 -3.16
N THR A 15 3.46 3.52 -3.97
CA THR A 15 4.86 3.15 -3.67
C THR A 15 5.36 3.83 -2.39
N ARG A 16 4.98 5.09 -2.18
CA ARG A 16 5.37 5.86 -0.99
C ARG A 16 4.71 5.33 0.27
N GLU A 17 3.42 5.00 0.20
CA GLU A 17 2.66 4.44 1.33
C GLU A 17 3.15 3.03 1.68
N LEU A 18 3.37 2.16 0.68
CA LEU A 18 3.94 0.83 0.89
C LEU A 18 5.33 0.90 1.54
N SER A 19 6.21 1.77 1.02
CA SER A 19 7.55 1.97 1.58
C SER A 19 7.53 2.43 3.03
N ARG A 20 6.51 3.23 3.42
CA ARG A 20 6.30 3.64 4.81
C ARG A 20 5.91 2.45 5.67
N ILE A 21 4.89 1.69 5.26
CA ILE A 21 4.38 0.53 6.03
C ILE A 21 5.50 -0.51 6.25
N LEU A 22 6.30 -0.81 5.21
CA LEU A 22 7.41 -1.75 5.32
C LEU A 22 8.49 -1.30 6.31
N ARG A 23 8.81 0.00 6.37
CA ARG A 23 9.76 0.54 7.36
C ARG A 23 9.24 0.39 8.79
N GLU A 24 7.96 0.70 9.00
CA GLU A 24 7.33 0.53 10.32
C GLU A 24 7.27 -0.95 10.72
N LEU A 25 7.03 -1.85 9.76
CA LEU A 25 6.96 -3.30 10.00
C LEU A 25 8.30 -3.87 10.45
N LEU A 26 9.41 -3.44 9.83
CA LEU A 26 10.76 -3.83 10.24
C LEU A 26 11.08 -3.34 11.66
N ALA A 27 10.69 -2.11 11.99
CA ALA A 27 10.89 -1.56 13.33
C ALA A 27 10.05 -2.31 14.39
N ALA A 28 8.80 -2.64 14.08
CA ALA A 28 7.94 -3.45 14.94
C ALA A 28 8.49 -4.88 15.12
N GLY A 29 8.95 -5.50 14.03
CA GLY A 29 9.58 -6.83 14.04
C GLY A 29 10.84 -6.89 14.89
N SER A 30 11.68 -5.84 14.84
CA SER A 30 12.86 -5.72 15.70
C SER A 30 12.49 -5.73 17.20
N LYS A 31 11.34 -5.15 17.56
CA LYS A 31 10.81 -5.13 18.93
C LYS A 31 9.95 -6.35 19.28
N ARG A 32 9.72 -7.25 18.31
CA ARG A 32 8.75 -8.37 18.40
C ARG A 32 7.34 -7.90 18.79
N ASP A 33 6.98 -6.68 18.37
CA ASP A 33 5.67 -6.10 18.59
C ASP A 33 4.66 -6.74 17.62
N ARG A 34 4.09 -7.87 18.06
CA ARG A 34 3.21 -8.70 17.21
C ARG A 34 1.91 -7.99 16.86
N ASP A 35 1.34 -7.23 17.79
CA ASP A 35 0.12 -6.46 17.56
C ASP A 35 0.34 -5.41 16.48
N LYS A 36 1.43 -4.64 16.59
CA LYS A 36 1.75 -3.63 15.57
C LYS A 36 2.09 -4.27 14.21
N MET A 37 2.77 -5.41 14.21
CA MET A 37 3.03 -6.14 12.95
C MET A 37 1.74 -6.61 12.27
N LEU A 38 0.75 -7.07 13.05
CA LEU A 38 -0.55 -7.50 12.51
C LEU A 38 -1.36 -6.33 11.94
N GLU A 39 -1.37 -5.19 12.64
CA GLU A 39 -1.99 -3.95 12.17
C GLU A 39 -1.38 -3.51 10.83
N LEU A 40 -0.05 -3.48 10.74
CA LEU A 40 0.65 -3.08 9.52
C LEU A 40 0.42 -4.07 8.37
N ALA A 41 0.27 -5.37 8.66
CA ALA A 41 -0.08 -6.36 7.64
C ALA A 41 -1.48 -6.10 7.06
N GLN A 42 -2.46 -5.75 7.90
CA GLN A 42 -3.81 -5.37 7.43
C GLN A 42 -3.77 -4.09 6.59
N ASP A 43 -2.89 -3.15 6.91
CA ASP A 43 -2.74 -1.92 6.12
C ASP A 43 -2.12 -2.21 4.75
N ILE A 44 -1.23 -3.21 4.63
CA ILE A 44 -0.76 -3.70 3.32
C ILE A 44 -1.92 -4.29 2.51
N GLU A 45 -2.79 -5.10 3.12
CA GLU A 45 -3.95 -5.68 2.43
C GLU A 45 -4.90 -4.60 1.91
N LYS A 46 -5.19 -3.57 2.72
CA LYS A 46 -6.02 -2.43 2.31
C LYS A 46 -5.38 -1.64 1.17
N LEU A 47 -4.07 -1.43 1.24
CA LEU A 47 -3.33 -0.72 0.21
C LEU A 47 -3.35 -1.47 -1.12
N ALA A 48 -3.17 -2.79 -1.10
CA ALA A 48 -3.27 -3.65 -2.28
C ALA A 48 -4.71 -3.69 -2.84
N ALA A 49 -5.72 -3.72 -1.98
CA ALA A 49 -7.12 -3.71 -2.39
C ALA A 49 -7.55 -2.39 -3.06
N ARG A 50 -6.90 -1.26 -2.73
CA ARG A 50 -7.12 0.03 -3.40
C ARG A 50 -6.63 0.03 -4.85
N ASP A 51 -5.52 -0.65 -5.13
CA ASP A 51 -4.95 -0.75 -6.48
C ASP A 51 -5.72 -1.74 -7.37
N GLY A 52 -6.25 -2.82 -6.77
CA GLY A 52 -7.02 -3.86 -7.46
C GLY A 52 -8.36 -3.43 -8.07
N ASN A 53 -8.80 -2.18 -7.91
CA ASN A 53 -10.07 -1.66 -8.46
C ASN A 53 -9.93 -0.95 -9.82
N SER A 54 -8.76 -0.97 -10.45
CA SER A 54 -8.55 -0.29 -11.76
C SER A 54 -8.72 -1.17 -13.01
N ASP A 55 -8.97 -2.48 -12.88
CA ASP A 55 -9.01 -3.41 -14.04
C ASP A 55 -10.29 -4.27 -14.14
N GLN A 56 -11.40 -3.84 -13.56
CA GLN A 56 -12.70 -4.52 -13.73
C GLN A 56 -13.79 -3.60 -14.27
N ASN A 57 -13.53 -2.87 -15.37
CA ASN A 57 -14.60 -2.47 -16.28
C ASN A 57 -14.04 -2.07 -17.66
N SER A 58 -13.94 -3.03 -18.56
CA SER A 58 -14.13 -2.79 -19.99
C SER A 58 -14.83 -4.03 -20.53
N GLY A 59 -16.13 -3.86 -20.83
CA GLY A 59 -16.96 -4.88 -21.48
C GLY A 59 -16.55 -5.18 -22.91
#